data_AF-A0A7S0BZ42-F1
#
_entry.id   AF-A0A7S0BZ42-F1
#
_cell.length_a   1.000
_cell.length_b   1.000
_cell.length_c   1.000
_cell.angle_alpha   90.00
_cell.angle_beta   90.00
_cell.angle_gamma   90.00
#
_symmetry.space_group_name_H-M   'P 1'
#
loop_
_entity.id
_entity.type
_entity.pdbx_description
1 polymer ?
#
loop_
_entity_poly.entity_id
_entity_poly.type
_entity_poly.pdbx_seq_one_letter_code
_entity_poly.pdbx_strand_id
1 'polypeptide(L)'
;MMKMKLPWILLLGFHRSASFTSPIPGRPTINPSVSRSPFHLPHTPTSTSTSTPTSTSTLVLHATPKKTPSESEKGRREEEKRRLERVKDVIIGQTSAKPDAKDLELDPVKTARDLLEAGTIAENRVYLETERGMAALRGMDMEEAFEAFNSVYALKPEVYLWQFGMVLYYRGEYERGMEILEGNAKIYEERFGERGSEERIWMDACRLKLKLRQNTGQSVTESVESERVSESRDSESDLPNEFRKVVQLTRELFTASVEENLTTEILTRAKLRQLAGAAPTTKSTATATTVRDPMGYKLSSWYFLGLHHDALGQLEQSKECMRNAQAIAATKGDEDIFHSFPALHMTVRGWMDTGNEVPVAPTQPKQEEEDTEEDIMMQSIMDSVMGLGLEDVAGEMIRKGLKNDKDESTMKLDLIAVLIDELIESLL
;
A
#
# COMPACT_ATOMS: atom_id res chain seq x y z
N MET A 1 -17.37 31.25 22.50
CA MET A 1 -17.15 31.09 21.05
C MET A 1 -16.37 29.80 20.84
N MET A 2 -17.08 28.69 20.61
CA MET A 2 -16.47 27.40 20.30
C MET A 2 -15.94 27.45 18.86
N LYS A 3 -14.63 27.32 18.69
CA LYS A 3 -14.02 27.06 17.38
C LYS A 3 -14.43 25.65 16.98
N MET A 4 -15.52 25.53 16.21
CA MET A 4 -15.81 24.30 15.49
C MET A 4 -14.69 24.12 14.46
N LYS A 5 -13.79 23.18 14.71
CA LYS A 5 -12.92 22.64 13.68
C LYS A 5 -13.85 21.92 12.70
N LEU A 6 -14.07 22.48 11.51
CA LEU A 6 -14.74 21.75 10.44
C LEU A 6 -14.01 20.41 10.22
N PRO A 7 -14.73 19.31 9.96
CA PRO A 7 -14.10 18.05 9.63
C PRO A 7 -13.45 18.22 8.25
N TRP A 8 -12.12 18.23 8.22
CA TRP A 8 -11.30 18.25 7.01
C TRP A 8 -11.43 16.92 6.27
N ILE A 9 -12.56 16.73 5.59
CA ILE A 9 -12.81 15.67 4.62
C ILE A 9 -12.32 16.21 3.27
N LEU A 10 -11.02 16.15 3.05
CA LEU A 10 -10.49 16.01 1.69
C LEU A 10 -10.04 14.57 1.58
N LEU A 11 -10.84 13.86 0.80
CA LEU A 11 -10.83 12.44 0.48
C LEU A 11 -9.43 11.87 0.27
N LEU A 12 -9.14 10.81 1.01
CA LEU A 12 -8.33 9.70 0.50
C LEU A 12 -8.91 9.32 -0.87
N GLY A 13 -8.08 9.32 -1.91
CA GLY A 13 -8.45 9.14 -3.31
C GLY A 13 -9.02 7.76 -3.66
N PHE A 14 -10.19 7.43 -3.13
CA PHE A 14 -11.08 6.38 -3.63
C PHE A 14 -12.37 7.04 -4.14
N HIS A 15 -12.26 7.77 -5.25
CA HIS A 15 -13.44 8.17 -6.03
C HIS A 15 -13.39 7.50 -7.40
N ARG A 16 -14.28 6.51 -7.60
CA ARG A 16 -14.79 6.15 -8.93
C ARG A 16 -15.33 7.41 -9.58
N SER A 17 -14.72 7.88 -10.65
CA SER A 17 -15.28 9.00 -11.41
C SER A 17 -16.38 8.46 -12.32
N ALA A 18 -17.56 9.08 -12.25
CA ALA A 18 -18.55 8.88 -13.28
C ALA A 18 -18.03 9.56 -14.55
N SER A 19 -17.69 8.79 -15.57
CA SER A 19 -17.22 9.29 -16.86
C SER A 19 -18.25 10.23 -17.49
N PHE A 20 -17.87 11.50 -17.65
CA PHE A 20 -18.59 12.47 -18.45
C PHE A 20 -18.32 12.18 -19.93
N THR A 21 -19.06 11.21 -20.50
CA THR A 21 -19.06 11.01 -21.95
C THR A 21 -20.01 12.02 -22.58
N SER A 22 -19.43 13.01 -23.28
CA SER A 22 -20.23 13.86 -24.18
C SER A 22 -20.80 12.99 -25.32
N PRO A 23 -22.08 13.12 -25.68
CA PRO A 23 -22.67 12.31 -26.73
C PRO A 23 -22.09 12.68 -28.09
N ILE A 24 -21.45 11.70 -28.75
CA ILE A 24 -21.14 11.76 -30.17
C ILE A 24 -22.47 11.56 -30.93
N PRO A 25 -22.94 12.53 -31.73
CA PRO A 25 -24.16 12.37 -32.50
C PRO A 25 -23.89 11.41 -33.67
N GLY A 26 -24.64 10.30 -33.75
CA GLY A 26 -24.72 9.51 -35.00
C GLY A 26 -24.67 7.98 -34.93
N ARG A 27 -24.85 7.33 -33.76
CA ARG A 27 -24.88 5.85 -33.71
C ARG A 27 -26.28 5.29 -33.44
N PRO A 28 -26.83 4.39 -34.28
CA PRO A 28 -28.16 3.83 -34.06
C PRO A 28 -28.16 2.80 -32.92
N THR A 29 -29.12 2.96 -32.01
CA THR A 29 -29.40 2.09 -30.86
C THR A 29 -29.95 0.74 -31.30
N ILE A 30 -29.27 -0.34 -30.94
CA ILE A 30 -29.77 -1.72 -31.02
C ILE A 30 -30.32 -2.08 -29.64
N ASN A 31 -31.60 -2.41 -29.56
CA ASN A 31 -32.27 -2.95 -28.38
C ASN A 31 -31.93 -4.43 -28.18
N PRO A 32 -31.64 -4.86 -26.94
CA PRO A 32 -31.92 -6.24 -26.54
C PRO A 32 -32.92 -6.25 -25.37
N SER A 33 -34.12 -6.72 -25.68
CA SER A 33 -35.08 -7.23 -24.71
C SER A 33 -34.55 -8.53 -24.10
N VAL A 34 -34.34 -8.58 -22.78
CA VAL A 34 -34.13 -9.84 -22.05
C VAL A 34 -35.09 -9.93 -20.87
N SER A 35 -35.94 -10.94 -20.99
CA SER A 35 -36.90 -11.47 -20.02
C SER A 35 -36.20 -11.97 -18.74
N ARG A 36 -36.66 -11.51 -17.57
CA ARG A 36 -36.28 -12.06 -16.25
C ARG A 36 -37.28 -13.14 -15.82
N SER A 37 -36.75 -14.31 -15.46
CA SER A 37 -37.43 -15.40 -14.74
C SER A 37 -36.81 -15.52 -13.33
N PRO A 38 -37.59 -15.84 -12.27
CA PRO A 38 -37.13 -15.83 -10.89
C PRO A 38 -36.52 -17.18 -10.48
N PHE A 39 -35.36 -17.14 -9.84
CA PHE A 39 -34.76 -18.29 -9.15
C PHE A 39 -35.08 -18.25 -7.65
N HIS A 40 -35.61 -19.38 -7.18
CA HIS A 40 -35.80 -19.73 -5.77
C HIS A 40 -34.46 -20.03 -5.09
N LEU A 41 -34.33 -19.62 -3.82
CA LEU A 41 -33.32 -20.11 -2.88
C LEU A 41 -34.02 -20.69 -1.64
N PRO A 42 -33.60 -21.87 -1.15
CA PRO A 42 -33.71 -22.22 0.25
C PRO A 42 -32.32 -22.50 0.86
N HIS A 43 -32.16 -22.13 2.14
CA HIS A 43 -31.67 -22.98 3.24
C HIS A 43 -31.05 -22.15 4.38
N THR A 44 -31.85 -22.04 5.45
CA THR A 44 -31.55 -22.14 6.89
C THR A 44 -30.09 -22.15 7.38
N PRO A 45 -29.76 -21.35 8.42
CA PRO A 45 -28.57 -21.56 9.24
C PRO A 45 -28.83 -22.54 10.40
N THR A 46 -27.94 -23.53 10.53
CA THR A 46 -27.87 -24.50 11.64
C THR A 46 -27.14 -23.88 12.82
N SER A 47 -27.83 -23.68 13.95
CA SER A 47 -27.25 -23.22 15.21
C SER A 47 -26.68 -24.39 16.00
N THR A 48 -25.36 -24.44 16.18
CA THR A 48 -24.66 -25.40 17.05
C THR A 48 -24.72 -24.90 18.50
N SER A 49 -25.58 -25.50 19.32
CA SER A 49 -25.66 -25.25 20.76
C SER A 49 -24.71 -26.19 21.52
N THR A 50 -23.65 -25.65 22.12
CA THR A 50 -22.77 -26.39 23.04
C THR A 50 -23.43 -26.45 24.42
N SER A 51 -23.85 -27.65 24.83
CA SER A 51 -24.41 -27.94 26.14
C SER A 51 -23.30 -28.27 27.15
N THR A 52 -23.16 -27.45 28.20
CA THR A 52 -22.37 -27.78 29.40
C THR A 52 -23.28 -28.42 30.46
N PRO A 53 -22.83 -29.49 31.16
CA PRO A 53 -23.64 -30.17 32.16
C PRO A 53 -23.72 -29.39 33.47
N THR A 54 -24.95 -29.07 33.90
CA THR A 54 -25.27 -28.47 35.20
C THR A 54 -25.26 -29.56 36.27
N SER A 55 -24.29 -29.50 37.18
CA SER A 55 -24.30 -30.29 38.42
C SER A 55 -25.23 -29.64 39.45
N THR A 56 -26.37 -30.29 39.72
CA THR A 56 -27.33 -29.90 40.74
C THR A 56 -26.81 -30.28 42.13
N SER A 57 -26.27 -29.31 42.87
CA SER A 57 -25.92 -29.48 44.28
C SER A 57 -26.99 -28.80 45.14
N THR A 58 -27.85 -29.62 45.74
CA THR A 58 -28.93 -29.20 46.65
C THR A 58 -28.33 -28.75 47.99
N LEU A 59 -28.16 -27.44 48.18
CA LEU A 59 -27.78 -26.85 49.46
C LEU A 59 -29.01 -26.26 50.17
N VAL A 60 -29.17 -26.71 51.42
CA VAL A 60 -30.24 -26.35 52.36
C VAL A 60 -30.14 -24.86 52.71
N LEU A 61 -31.22 -24.12 52.44
CA LEU A 61 -31.39 -22.70 52.74
C LEU A 61 -31.57 -22.47 54.24
N HIS A 62 -30.52 -22.03 54.93
CA HIS A 62 -30.66 -21.27 56.17
C HIS A 62 -30.90 -19.79 55.82
N ALA A 63 -32.09 -19.29 56.15
CA ALA A 63 -32.49 -17.91 55.94
C ALA A 63 -31.68 -16.96 56.84
N THR A 64 -30.56 -16.45 56.33
CA THR A 64 -29.83 -15.34 56.96
C THR A 64 -30.54 -14.01 56.68
N PRO A 65 -30.57 -13.07 57.64
CA PRO A 65 -31.24 -11.79 57.50
C PRO A 65 -30.68 -11.00 56.30
N LYS A 66 -31.59 -10.38 55.53
CA LYS A 66 -31.30 -9.63 54.30
C LYS A 66 -30.28 -8.52 54.58
N LYS A 67 -29.01 -8.79 54.29
CA LYS A 67 -27.93 -7.81 54.32
C LYS A 67 -28.23 -6.78 53.24
N THR A 68 -28.34 -5.51 53.65
CA THR A 68 -28.52 -4.40 52.71
C THR A 68 -27.33 -4.38 51.74
N PRO A 69 -27.59 -4.31 50.42
CA PRO A 69 -26.53 -4.35 49.42
C PRO A 69 -25.60 -3.16 49.63
N SER A 70 -24.29 -3.40 49.50
CA SER A 70 -23.29 -2.34 49.61
C SER A 70 -23.47 -1.29 48.51
N GLU A 71 -22.95 -0.07 48.71
CA GLU A 71 -23.06 0.99 47.70
C GLU A 71 -22.45 0.61 46.35
N SER A 72 -21.39 -0.21 46.33
CA SER A 72 -20.80 -0.68 45.07
C SER A 72 -21.70 -1.67 44.33
N GLU A 73 -22.45 -2.50 45.06
CA GLU A 73 -23.44 -3.42 44.50
C GLU A 73 -24.67 -2.67 43.97
N LYS A 74 -25.09 -1.59 44.64
CA LYS A 74 -26.10 -0.67 44.09
C LYS A 74 -25.62 -0.05 42.79
N GLY A 75 -24.38 0.47 42.77
CA GLY A 75 -23.79 1.06 41.56
C GLY A 75 -23.71 0.08 40.39
N ARG A 76 -23.32 -1.18 40.63
CA ARG A 76 -23.32 -2.23 39.60
C ARG A 76 -24.72 -2.52 39.06
N ARG A 77 -25.73 -2.64 39.93
CA ARG A 77 -27.11 -2.89 39.50
C ARG A 77 -27.70 -1.72 38.73
N GLU A 78 -27.36 -0.49 39.10
CA GLU A 78 -27.81 0.71 38.40
C GLU A 78 -27.16 0.86 37.02
N GLU A 79 -25.87 0.52 36.88
CA GLU A 79 -25.19 0.52 35.58
C GLU A 79 -25.69 -0.62 34.68
N GLU A 80 -25.95 -1.80 35.24
CA GLU A 80 -26.55 -2.93 34.50
C GLU A 80 -27.97 -2.61 34.03
N LYS A 81 -28.77 -1.95 34.88
CA LYS A 81 -30.08 -1.41 34.49
C LYS A 81 -29.95 -0.39 33.35
N ARG A 82 -29.00 0.56 33.44
CA ARG A 82 -28.71 1.53 32.36
C ARG A 82 -28.23 0.86 31.07
N ARG A 83 -27.47 -0.24 31.15
CA ARG A 83 -27.06 -1.02 29.97
C ARG A 83 -28.27 -1.70 29.32
N LEU A 84 -29.15 -2.33 30.11
CA LEU A 84 -30.35 -2.98 29.60
C LEU A 84 -31.36 -1.99 29.01
N GLU A 85 -31.47 -0.79 29.58
CA GLU A 85 -32.28 0.30 29.03
C GLU A 85 -31.69 0.81 27.69
N ARG A 86 -30.36 0.99 27.61
CA ARG A 86 -29.67 1.38 26.36
C ARG A 86 -29.76 0.31 25.26
N VAL A 87 -29.77 -0.97 25.62
CA VAL A 87 -29.95 -2.08 24.66
C VAL A 87 -31.35 -2.07 24.03
N LYS A 88 -32.37 -1.52 24.70
CA LYS A 88 -33.71 -1.33 24.13
C LYS A 88 -33.85 -0.06 23.30
N ASP A 89 -33.13 1.01 23.64
CA ASP A 89 -33.19 2.30 22.94
C ASP A 89 -32.33 2.33 21.67
N VAL A 90 -31.30 1.50 21.56
CA VAL A 90 -30.38 1.51 20.42
C VAL A 90 -30.43 0.16 19.72
N ILE A 91 -31.49 -0.07 18.96
CA ILE A 91 -31.43 -1.04 17.87
C ILE A 91 -30.56 -0.39 16.79
N ILE A 92 -29.29 -0.81 16.73
CA ILE A 92 -28.36 -0.43 15.66
C ILE A 92 -29.03 -0.79 14.33
N GLY A 93 -29.45 0.22 13.58
CA GLY A 93 -30.21 0.09 12.32
C GLY A 93 -31.67 0.59 12.33
N GLN A 94 -32.27 0.96 13.48
CA GLN A 94 -33.66 1.47 13.53
C GLN A 94 -33.84 2.92 14.00
N THR A 95 -32.85 3.56 14.63
CA THR A 95 -33.03 4.92 15.17
C THR A 95 -32.71 6.07 14.20
N SER A 96 -32.33 5.77 12.96
CA SER A 96 -32.13 6.79 11.89
C SER A 96 -33.17 6.69 10.77
N ALA A 97 -33.73 5.50 10.56
CA ALA A 97 -34.71 5.25 9.51
C ALA A 97 -36.11 5.37 10.11
N LYS A 98 -36.81 6.49 9.86
CA LYS A 98 -38.27 6.43 9.96
C LYS A 98 -38.71 5.34 8.99
N PRO A 99 -39.60 4.41 9.36
CA PRO A 99 -40.23 3.53 8.39
C PRO A 99 -40.84 4.44 7.32
N ASP A 100 -40.36 4.33 6.07
CA ASP A 100 -40.70 5.15 4.89
C ASP A 100 -39.92 6.47 4.68
N ALA A 101 -39.00 6.87 5.56
CA ALA A 101 -38.02 7.89 5.18
C ALA A 101 -37.02 7.26 4.22
N LYS A 102 -37.06 7.68 2.96
CA LYS A 102 -35.93 7.48 2.06
C LYS A 102 -34.74 8.19 2.72
N ASP A 103 -33.67 7.46 2.97
CA ASP A 103 -32.38 8.07 3.31
C ASP A 103 -32.13 9.20 2.31
N LEU A 104 -31.61 10.35 2.79
CA LEU A 104 -31.24 11.45 1.91
C LEU A 104 -30.42 10.86 0.76
N GLU A 105 -30.87 11.07 -0.47
CA GLU A 105 -30.16 10.60 -1.65
C GLU A 105 -28.77 11.25 -1.62
N LEU A 106 -27.77 10.45 -1.23
CA LEU A 106 -26.37 10.86 -1.24
C LEU A 106 -25.95 10.94 -2.70
N ASP A 107 -26.11 12.13 -3.28
CA ASP A 107 -25.52 12.49 -4.57
C ASP A 107 -24.11 13.03 -4.30
N PRO A 108 -23.04 12.26 -4.60
CA PRO A 108 -21.66 12.69 -4.36
C PRO A 108 -21.30 13.92 -5.19
N VAL A 109 -21.87 14.03 -6.40
CA VAL A 109 -21.58 15.14 -7.33
C VAL A 109 -22.20 16.42 -6.80
N LYS A 110 -23.45 16.35 -6.33
CA LYS A 110 -24.08 17.49 -5.66
C LYS A 110 -23.35 17.85 -4.37
N THR A 111 -23.00 16.87 -3.54
CA THR A 111 -22.30 17.11 -2.26
C THR A 111 -20.94 17.78 -2.49
N ALA A 112 -20.17 17.32 -3.47
CA ALA A 112 -18.90 17.96 -3.84
C ALA A 112 -19.11 19.40 -4.32
N ARG A 113 -20.14 19.66 -5.13
CA ARG A 113 -20.49 21.02 -5.58
C ARG A 113 -20.88 21.92 -4.40
N ASP A 114 -21.76 21.46 -3.53
CA ASP A 114 -22.23 22.21 -2.37
C ASP A 114 -21.07 22.53 -1.41
N LEU A 115 -20.12 21.61 -1.24
CA LEU A 115 -18.88 21.84 -0.48
C LEU A 115 -17.99 22.90 -1.12
N LEU A 116 -17.84 22.90 -2.44
CA LEU A 116 -17.09 23.93 -3.17
C LEU A 116 -17.78 25.30 -3.11
N GLU A 117 -19.11 25.34 -3.20
CA GLU A 117 -19.86 26.59 -3.07
C GLU A 117 -19.77 27.19 -1.66
N ALA A 118 -19.69 26.34 -0.63
CA ALA A 118 -19.54 26.75 0.76
C ALA A 118 -18.09 27.08 1.18
N GLY A 119 -17.09 26.63 0.41
CA GLY A 119 -15.67 26.81 0.69
C GLY A 119 -15.21 28.26 0.57
N THR A 120 -14.17 28.62 1.33
CA THR A 120 -13.49 29.91 1.14
C THR A 120 -12.79 29.96 -0.22
N ILE A 121 -12.49 31.16 -0.71
CA ILE A 121 -11.77 31.35 -1.99
C ILE A 121 -10.44 30.57 -1.99
N ALA A 122 -9.71 30.55 -0.87
CA ALA A 122 -8.46 29.82 -0.74
C ALA A 122 -8.65 28.29 -0.78
N GLU A 123 -9.66 27.76 -0.09
CA GLU A 123 -9.98 26.32 -0.11
C GLU A 123 -10.42 25.86 -1.50
N ASN A 124 -11.25 26.65 -2.18
CA ASN A 124 -11.67 26.37 -3.55
C ASN A 124 -10.48 26.38 -4.51
N ARG A 125 -9.53 27.30 -4.32
CA ARG A 125 -8.30 27.35 -5.12
C ARG A 125 -7.41 26.13 -4.86
N VAL A 126 -7.23 25.74 -3.59
CA VAL A 126 -6.51 24.51 -3.21
C VAL A 126 -7.12 23.28 -3.88
N TYR A 127 -8.44 23.15 -3.86
CA TYR A 127 -9.14 22.04 -4.52
C TYR A 127 -8.90 22.04 -6.03
N LEU A 128 -9.13 23.17 -6.72
CA LEU A 128 -8.97 23.26 -8.17
C LEU A 128 -7.53 22.98 -8.63
N GLU A 129 -6.54 23.48 -7.89
CA GLU A 129 -5.13 23.22 -8.19
C GLU A 129 -4.73 21.77 -7.88
N THR A 130 -5.32 21.16 -6.85
CA THR A 130 -5.11 19.73 -6.57
C THR A 130 -5.68 18.87 -7.70
N GLU A 131 -6.90 19.14 -8.16
CA GLU A 131 -7.52 18.43 -9.29
C GLU A 131 -6.73 18.64 -10.59
N ARG A 132 -6.25 19.86 -10.85
CA ARG A 132 -5.37 20.19 -11.98
C ARG A 132 -4.10 19.34 -11.94
N GLY A 133 -3.42 19.29 -10.79
CA GLY A 133 -2.20 18.51 -10.64
C GLY A 133 -2.42 17.00 -10.76
N MET A 134 -3.52 16.47 -10.23
CA MET A 134 -3.88 15.05 -10.38
C MET A 134 -4.25 14.69 -11.83
N ALA A 135 -4.95 15.59 -12.54
CA ALA A 135 -5.24 15.42 -13.96
C ALA A 135 -3.96 15.45 -14.80
N ALA A 136 -3.04 16.37 -14.51
CA ALA A 136 -1.73 16.46 -15.17
C ALA A 136 -0.90 15.18 -14.93
N LEU A 137 -0.85 14.66 -13.69
CA LEU A 137 -0.19 13.38 -13.39
C LEU A 137 -0.77 12.22 -14.21
N ARG A 138 -2.10 12.10 -14.28
CA ARG A 138 -2.77 11.09 -15.12
C ARG A 138 -2.44 11.26 -16.61
N GLY A 139 -2.29 12.51 -17.05
CA GLY A 139 -1.85 12.88 -18.40
C GLY A 139 -0.34 12.76 -18.63
N MET A 140 0.44 12.32 -17.63
CA MET A 140 1.90 12.26 -17.64
C MET A 140 2.60 13.61 -17.88
N ASP A 141 1.92 14.72 -17.57
CA ASP A 141 2.48 16.07 -17.64
C ASP A 141 3.07 16.46 -16.27
N MET A 142 4.37 16.19 -16.11
CA MET A 142 5.08 16.42 -14.85
C MET A 142 5.31 17.90 -14.53
N GLU A 143 5.37 18.77 -15.54
CA GLU A 143 5.58 20.20 -15.31
C GLU A 143 4.30 20.85 -14.82
N GLU A 144 3.18 20.59 -15.50
CA GLU A 144 1.87 21.11 -15.09
C GLU A 144 1.48 20.57 -13.70
N ALA A 145 1.78 19.29 -13.42
CA ALA A 145 1.57 18.72 -12.08
C ALA A 145 2.39 19.45 -11.01
N PHE A 146 3.66 19.76 -11.30
CA PHE A 146 4.52 20.50 -10.39
C PHE A 146 3.99 21.91 -10.12
N GLU A 147 3.64 22.66 -11.16
CA GLU A 147 3.12 24.03 -11.01
C GLU A 147 1.83 24.07 -10.20
N ALA A 148 0.93 23.12 -10.46
CA ALA A 148 -0.33 23.01 -9.75
C ALA A 148 -0.13 22.70 -8.27
N PHE A 149 0.64 21.66 -7.94
CA PHE A 149 0.90 21.30 -6.54
C PHE A 149 1.74 22.35 -5.80
N ASN A 150 2.69 22.99 -6.46
CA ASN A 150 3.44 24.11 -5.90
C ASN A 150 2.51 25.28 -5.55
N SER A 151 1.51 25.55 -6.38
CA SER A 151 0.48 26.57 -6.09
C SER A 151 -0.36 26.20 -4.87
N VAL A 152 -0.67 24.91 -4.67
CA VAL A 152 -1.35 24.44 -3.45
C VAL A 152 -0.50 24.73 -2.21
N TYR A 153 0.79 24.35 -2.20
CA TYR A 153 1.67 24.56 -1.04
C TYR A 153 1.96 26.04 -0.76
N ALA A 154 1.93 26.90 -1.79
CA ALA A 154 2.03 28.36 -1.60
C ALA A 154 0.80 28.95 -0.88
N LEU A 155 -0.39 28.36 -1.09
CA LEU A 155 -1.63 28.77 -0.44
C LEU A 155 -1.78 28.15 0.95
N LYS A 156 -1.40 26.89 1.09
CA LYS A 156 -1.61 26.11 2.31
C LYS A 156 -0.48 25.06 2.50
N PRO A 157 0.62 25.42 3.20
CA PRO A 157 1.77 24.54 3.38
C PRO A 157 1.48 23.23 4.15
N GLU A 158 0.46 23.24 5.00
CA GLU A 158 0.04 22.10 5.83
C GLU A 158 -0.99 21.18 5.16
N VAL A 159 -1.19 21.31 3.84
CA VAL A 159 -2.03 20.38 3.09
C VAL A 159 -1.38 19.00 3.06
N TYR A 160 -2.20 17.96 3.18
CA TYR A 160 -1.76 16.59 2.94
C TYR A 160 -1.82 16.31 1.43
N LEU A 161 -0.65 16.23 0.78
CA LEU A 161 -0.53 16.06 -0.67
C LEU A 161 0.79 15.36 -1.03
N TRP A 162 0.89 14.07 -0.71
CA TRP A 162 2.13 13.30 -0.89
C TRP A 162 2.55 13.13 -2.35
N GLN A 163 1.60 13.20 -3.29
CA GLN A 163 1.87 13.14 -4.73
C GLN A 163 2.82 14.24 -5.20
N PHE A 164 2.86 15.38 -4.48
CA PHE A 164 3.83 16.42 -4.79
C PHE A 164 5.27 15.98 -4.51
N GLY A 165 5.49 15.21 -3.44
CA GLY A 165 6.79 14.61 -3.15
C GLY A 165 7.25 13.65 -4.25
N MET A 166 6.34 12.85 -4.79
CA MET A 166 6.61 12.02 -5.98
C MET A 166 7.00 12.85 -7.21
N VAL A 167 6.29 13.96 -7.46
CA VAL A 167 6.65 14.88 -8.56
C VAL A 167 8.06 15.45 -8.38
N LEU A 168 8.40 15.88 -7.17
CA LEU A 168 9.73 16.38 -6.83
C LEU A 168 10.83 15.32 -7.00
N TYR A 169 10.54 14.05 -6.64
CA TYR A 169 11.43 12.93 -6.92
C TYR A 169 11.76 12.82 -8.41
N TYR A 170 10.74 12.85 -9.27
CA TYR A 170 10.92 12.75 -10.71
C TYR A 170 11.66 13.94 -11.33
N ARG A 171 11.51 15.14 -10.76
CA ARG A 171 12.30 16.33 -11.13
C ARG A 171 13.75 16.30 -10.62
N GLY A 172 14.06 15.38 -9.71
CA GLY A 172 15.37 15.30 -9.07
C GLY A 172 15.60 16.35 -7.97
N GLU A 173 14.52 16.97 -7.47
CA GLU A 173 14.48 17.86 -6.30
C GLU A 173 14.30 17.03 -5.01
N TYR A 174 15.23 16.11 -4.74
CA TYR A 174 15.06 15.07 -3.72
C TYR A 174 14.99 15.62 -2.29
N GLU A 175 15.78 16.63 -1.95
CA GLU A 175 15.81 17.26 -0.62
C GLU A 175 14.44 17.87 -0.30
N ARG A 176 13.92 18.69 -1.21
CA ARG A 176 12.60 19.31 -1.10
C ARG A 176 11.50 18.25 -1.07
N GLY A 177 11.63 17.20 -1.88
CA GLY A 177 10.71 16.06 -1.86
C GLY A 177 10.65 15.40 -0.48
N MET A 178 11.79 15.15 0.15
CA MET A 178 11.85 14.57 1.50
C MET A 178 11.16 15.43 2.55
N GLU A 179 11.42 16.73 2.58
CA GLU A 179 10.80 17.64 3.56
C GLU A 179 9.27 17.60 3.49
N ILE A 180 8.73 17.63 2.27
CA ILE A 180 7.29 17.55 2.03
C ILE A 180 6.72 16.20 2.43
N LEU A 181 7.40 15.11 2.09
CA LEU A 181 6.96 13.75 2.42
C LEU A 181 7.04 13.48 3.92
N GLU A 182 8.04 14.01 4.62
CA GLU A 182 8.13 13.93 6.08
C GLU A 182 6.97 14.67 6.76
N GLY A 183 6.63 15.87 6.29
CA GLY A 183 5.47 16.62 6.77
C GLY A 183 4.16 15.87 6.55
N ASN A 184 3.96 15.31 5.34
CA ASN A 184 2.78 14.52 5.02
C ASN A 184 2.69 13.23 5.84
N ALA A 185 3.83 12.54 6.08
CA ALA A 185 3.89 11.36 6.93
C ALA A 185 3.44 11.67 8.36
N LYS A 186 3.93 12.78 8.94
CA LYS A 186 3.51 13.23 10.29
C LYS A 186 2.00 13.51 10.35
N ILE A 187 1.46 14.21 9.35
CA ILE A 187 0.01 14.50 9.27
C ILE A 187 -0.81 13.20 9.20
N TYR A 188 -0.35 12.21 8.42
CA TYR A 188 -0.98 10.90 8.31
C TYR A 188 -0.94 10.16 9.66
N GLU A 189 0.25 10.06 10.26
CA GLU A 189 0.52 9.37 11.52
C GLU A 189 -0.31 9.96 12.68
N GLU A 190 -0.37 11.29 12.78
CA GLU A 190 -1.21 11.97 13.78
C GLU A 190 -2.70 11.70 13.59
N ARG A 191 -3.15 11.56 12.34
CA ARG A 191 -4.57 11.39 12.00
C ARG A 191 -5.05 9.95 12.22
N PHE A 192 -4.26 8.98 11.80
CA PHE A 192 -4.67 7.58 11.76
C PHE A 192 -4.07 6.75 12.89
N GLY A 193 -3.01 7.24 13.56
CA GLY A 193 -2.30 6.47 14.58
C GLY A 193 -1.56 5.26 14.00
N GLU A 194 -1.38 5.21 12.69
CA GLU A 194 -0.63 4.18 11.96
C GLU A 194 0.57 4.86 11.29
N ARG A 195 1.70 4.14 11.18
CA ARG A 195 2.88 4.66 10.47
C ARG A 195 2.56 4.97 9.00
N GLY A 196 2.98 6.14 8.51
CA GLY A 196 2.81 6.53 7.11
C GLY A 196 3.38 5.47 6.15
N SER A 197 2.65 5.19 5.08
CA SER A 197 2.98 4.14 4.12
C SER A 197 3.71 4.73 2.91
N GLU A 198 2.97 5.30 1.97
CA GLU A 198 3.48 5.80 0.70
C GLU A 198 4.44 6.98 0.92
N GLU A 199 4.16 7.85 1.89
CA GLU A 199 5.01 9.01 2.19
C GLU A 199 6.40 8.57 2.61
N ARG A 200 6.50 7.55 3.46
CA ARG A 200 7.76 7.02 3.95
C ARG A 200 8.54 6.32 2.84
N ILE A 201 7.86 5.55 2.00
CA ILE A 201 8.48 4.88 0.82
C ILE A 201 9.12 5.92 -0.11
N TRP A 202 8.38 6.96 -0.50
CA TRP A 202 8.91 8.00 -1.38
C TRP A 202 10.00 8.85 -0.70
N MET A 203 9.88 9.10 0.60
CA MET A 203 10.89 9.84 1.36
C MET A 203 12.22 9.06 1.36
N ASP A 204 12.17 7.75 1.63
CA ASP A 204 13.35 6.89 1.60
C ASP A 204 13.90 6.73 0.17
N ALA A 205 13.05 6.70 -0.86
CA ALA A 205 13.50 6.75 -2.25
C ALA A 205 14.32 8.01 -2.57
N CYS A 206 13.86 9.19 -2.12
CA CYS A 206 14.63 10.43 -2.23
C CYS A 206 15.98 10.34 -1.48
N ARG A 207 16.00 9.79 -0.26
CA ARG A 207 17.24 9.60 0.52
C ARG A 207 18.25 8.71 -0.21
N LEU A 208 17.81 7.59 -0.78
CA LEU A 208 18.66 6.70 -1.55
C LEU A 208 19.26 7.40 -2.77
N LYS A 209 18.47 8.19 -3.51
CA LYS A 209 18.98 8.99 -4.63
C LYS A 209 20.00 10.05 -4.21
N LEU A 210 19.82 10.67 -3.04
CA LEU A 210 20.80 11.61 -2.49
C LEU A 210 22.11 10.90 -2.12
N LYS A 211 22.04 9.76 -1.42
CA LYS A 211 23.21 8.92 -1.13
C LYS A 211 23.94 8.52 -2.42
N LEU A 212 23.19 8.10 -3.44
CA LEU A 212 23.77 7.73 -4.74
C LEU A 212 24.48 8.91 -5.42
N ARG A 213 23.90 10.12 -5.40
CA ARG A 213 24.53 11.35 -5.92
C ARG A 213 25.82 11.68 -5.16
N GLN A 214 25.81 11.57 -3.84
CA GLN A 214 26.99 11.81 -2.99
C GLN A 214 28.11 10.80 -3.29
N ASN A 215 27.77 9.52 -3.45
CA ASN A 215 28.73 8.47 -3.76
C ASN A 215 29.31 8.61 -5.18
N THR A 216 28.51 9.03 -6.16
CA THR A 216 28.95 9.23 -7.54
C THR A 216 29.79 10.52 -7.71
N GLY A 217 29.59 11.50 -6.82
CA GLY A 217 30.12 12.86 -6.96
C GLY A 217 31.20 13.29 -5.97
N GLN A 218 31.81 12.37 -5.20
CA GLN A 218 32.78 12.64 -4.13
C GLN A 218 33.49 14.02 -4.17
N SER A 219 33.06 14.92 -3.29
CA SER A 219 33.93 15.36 -2.18
C SER A 219 33.09 15.35 -0.90
N VAL A 220 33.49 14.43 -0.03
CA VAL A 220 32.93 14.09 1.29
C VAL A 220 32.86 15.32 2.20
N THR A 221 31.69 15.58 2.79
CA THR A 221 31.61 16.16 4.14
C THR A 221 30.30 15.82 4.84
N GLU A 222 30.47 15.31 6.06
CA GLU A 222 29.54 15.17 7.19
C GLU A 222 28.33 14.23 7.06
N SER A 223 28.49 13.05 7.66
CA SER A 223 27.43 12.13 8.05
C SER A 223 26.53 12.77 9.12
N VAL A 224 25.29 13.09 8.76
CA VAL A 224 24.25 13.44 9.72
C VAL A 224 23.76 12.15 10.38
N GLU A 225 24.09 11.97 11.66
CA GLU A 225 23.52 10.92 12.49
C GLU A 225 22.01 11.15 12.65
N SER A 226 21.20 10.30 12.03
CA SER A 226 19.74 10.31 12.21
C SER A 226 19.39 9.60 13.51
N GLU A 227 18.78 10.32 14.44
CA GLU A 227 18.27 9.79 15.71
C GLU A 227 17.22 8.68 15.45
N ARG A 228 17.44 7.52 16.06
CA ARG A 228 16.61 6.32 15.89
C ARG A 228 15.33 6.44 16.71
N VAL A 229 14.17 6.33 16.06
CA VAL A 229 12.89 6.12 16.75
C VAL A 229 12.62 4.62 16.73
N SER A 230 12.65 3.98 17.90
CA SER A 230 12.31 2.56 18.05
C SER A 230 10.84 2.34 17.74
N GLU A 231 10.55 1.56 16.71
CA GLU A 231 9.20 1.36 16.19
C GLU A 231 8.43 0.30 17.00
N SER A 232 7.25 0.68 17.48
CA SER A 232 6.25 -0.27 17.99
C SER A 232 5.58 -0.98 16.84
N ARG A 233 5.45 -2.31 16.91
CA ARG A 233 4.69 -3.11 15.94
C ARG A 233 3.20 -2.72 16.05
N ASP A 234 2.70 -2.01 15.05
CA ASP A 234 1.31 -1.55 14.96
C ASP A 234 0.33 -2.72 14.92
N SER A 235 -0.80 -2.54 15.61
CA SER A 235 -1.91 -3.48 15.72
C SER A 235 -2.66 -3.66 14.38
N GLU A 236 -2.85 -4.92 14.00
CA GLU A 236 -3.62 -5.44 12.86
C GLU A 236 -4.98 -4.72 12.66
N SER A 237 -5.23 -4.13 11.47
CA SER A 237 -6.51 -3.50 11.10
C SER A 237 -7.09 -4.05 9.76
N ASP A 238 -8.38 -3.79 9.48
CA ASP A 238 -9.25 -4.54 8.54
C ASP A 238 -9.13 -4.22 7.01
N LEU A 239 -7.96 -3.86 6.48
CA LEU A 239 -7.77 -3.76 5.00
C LEU A 239 -7.61 -5.14 4.35
N PRO A 240 -7.87 -5.30 3.03
CA PRO A 240 -7.53 -6.54 2.31
C PRO A 240 -6.06 -6.87 2.53
N ASN A 241 -5.83 -8.05 3.11
CA ASN A 241 -4.60 -8.40 3.82
C ASN A 241 -3.34 -8.28 2.93
N GLU A 242 -3.50 -8.44 1.62
CA GLU A 242 -2.38 -8.59 0.69
C GLU A 242 -1.76 -7.26 0.21
N PHE A 243 -2.56 -6.23 -0.10
CA PHE A 243 -2.01 -4.95 -0.57
C PHE A 243 -1.23 -4.25 0.56
N ARG A 244 -1.78 -4.27 1.78
CA ARG A 244 -1.08 -3.75 2.96
C ARG A 244 0.25 -4.49 3.19
N LYS A 245 0.26 -5.82 3.01
CA LYS A 245 1.48 -6.61 3.09
C LYS A 245 2.53 -6.14 2.07
N VAL A 246 2.15 -5.87 0.82
CA VAL A 246 3.06 -5.31 -0.20
C VAL A 246 3.62 -3.96 0.23
N VAL A 247 2.77 -3.06 0.71
CA VAL A 247 3.19 -1.72 1.16
C VAL A 247 4.11 -1.80 2.38
N GLN A 248 3.81 -2.69 3.34
CA GLN A 248 4.65 -2.92 4.52
C GLN A 248 6.02 -3.48 4.13
N LEU A 249 6.06 -4.51 3.30
CA LEU A 249 7.31 -5.07 2.78
C LEU A 249 8.08 -4.02 1.96
N THR A 250 7.39 -3.20 1.16
CA THR A 250 8.05 -2.12 0.43
C THR A 250 8.70 -1.12 1.37
N ARG A 251 7.98 -0.69 2.41
CA ARG A 251 8.56 0.22 3.42
C ARG A 251 9.77 -0.41 4.11
N GLU A 252 9.68 -1.66 4.53
CA GLU A 252 10.79 -2.40 5.13
C GLU A 252 11.99 -2.49 4.18
N LEU A 253 11.76 -2.75 2.89
CA LEU A 253 12.80 -2.80 1.87
C LEU A 253 13.54 -1.45 1.76
N PHE A 254 12.80 -0.35 1.63
CA PHE A 254 13.39 0.98 1.50
C PHE A 254 14.11 1.42 2.78
N THR A 255 13.51 1.19 3.95
CA THR A 255 14.13 1.48 5.25
C THR A 255 15.42 0.67 5.42
N ALA A 256 15.42 -0.64 5.12
CA ALA A 256 16.60 -1.49 5.22
C ALA A 256 17.74 -1.02 4.32
N SER A 257 17.45 -0.56 3.10
CA SER A 257 18.46 0.02 2.20
C SER A 257 18.99 1.36 2.68
N VAL A 258 18.14 2.23 3.25
CA VAL A 258 18.61 3.49 3.85
C VAL A 258 19.50 3.21 5.06
N GLU A 259 19.20 2.18 5.84
CA GLU A 259 19.96 1.75 7.02
C GLU A 259 21.17 0.86 6.71
N GLU A 260 21.39 0.50 5.44
CA GLU A 260 22.47 -0.41 5.00
C GLU A 260 22.40 -1.79 5.73
N ASN A 261 21.17 -2.24 5.99
CA ASN A 261 20.85 -3.56 6.52
C ASN A 261 20.60 -4.54 5.37
N LEU A 262 21.68 -5.15 4.90
CA LEU A 262 21.70 -5.98 3.70
C LEU A 262 20.87 -7.25 3.82
N THR A 263 20.89 -7.92 4.99
CA THR A 263 20.07 -9.10 5.24
C THR A 263 18.59 -8.79 5.07
N THR A 264 18.08 -7.77 5.76
CA THR A 264 16.65 -7.39 5.68
C THR A 264 16.28 -6.94 4.27
N GLU A 265 17.17 -6.22 3.58
CA GLU A 265 16.96 -5.83 2.19
C GLU A 265 16.78 -7.05 1.29
N ILE A 266 17.69 -8.03 1.34
CA ILE A 266 17.65 -9.22 0.48
C ILE A 266 16.39 -10.05 0.74
N LEU A 267 16.08 -10.33 2.01
CA LEU A 267 14.91 -11.11 2.39
C LEU A 267 13.61 -10.42 1.96
N THR A 268 13.50 -9.12 2.20
CA THR A 268 12.29 -8.36 1.86
C THR A 268 12.12 -8.21 0.35
N ARG A 269 13.21 -8.01 -0.39
CA ARG A 269 13.20 -8.03 -1.86
C ARG A 269 12.73 -9.37 -2.41
N ALA A 270 13.21 -10.49 -1.86
CA ALA A 270 12.78 -11.83 -2.25
C ALA A 270 11.29 -12.06 -1.97
N LYS A 271 10.79 -11.63 -0.80
CA LYS A 271 9.35 -11.68 -0.45
C LYS A 271 8.49 -10.88 -1.42
N LEU A 272 8.91 -9.65 -1.79
CA LEU A 272 8.21 -8.85 -2.79
C LEU A 272 8.21 -9.52 -4.17
N ARG A 273 9.33 -10.13 -4.57
CA ARG A 273 9.42 -10.85 -5.85
C ARG A 273 8.52 -12.08 -5.89
N GLN A 274 8.40 -12.82 -4.78
CA GLN A 274 7.43 -13.91 -4.66
C GLN A 274 5.99 -13.38 -4.85
N LEU A 275 5.62 -12.29 -4.18
CA LEU A 275 4.29 -11.68 -4.33
C LEU A 275 4.03 -11.15 -5.75
N ALA A 276 5.07 -10.68 -6.43
CA ALA A 276 5.00 -10.24 -7.82
C ALA A 276 4.72 -11.41 -8.78
N GLY A 277 5.12 -12.63 -8.41
CA GLY A 277 5.02 -13.85 -9.20
C GLY A 277 5.98 -13.87 -10.40
N ALA A 278 5.85 -14.91 -11.22
CA ALA A 278 6.62 -15.01 -12.46
C ALA A 278 6.35 -13.81 -13.40
N ALA A 279 7.40 -13.35 -14.07
CA ALA A 279 7.29 -12.27 -15.04
C ALA A 279 6.25 -12.65 -16.14
N PRO A 280 5.41 -11.71 -16.59
CA PRO A 280 4.42 -11.98 -17.63
C PRO A 280 5.14 -12.37 -18.93
N THR A 281 5.15 -13.66 -19.25
CA THR A 281 5.79 -14.15 -20.47
C THR A 281 4.91 -13.86 -21.68
N THR A 282 5.47 -13.18 -22.69
CA THR A 282 4.79 -12.81 -23.94
C THR A 282 4.30 -14.00 -24.77
N LYS A 283 4.81 -15.21 -24.48
CA LYS A 283 4.51 -16.45 -25.20
C LYS A 283 3.46 -17.33 -24.54
N SER A 284 2.87 -16.92 -23.41
CA SER A 284 1.79 -17.69 -22.80
C SER A 284 0.56 -17.62 -23.71
N THR A 285 0.44 -18.66 -24.55
CA THR A 285 -0.69 -18.92 -25.43
C THR A 285 -2.00 -18.73 -24.66
N ALA A 286 -2.96 -18.08 -25.32
CA ALA A 286 -4.22 -17.51 -24.82
C ALA A 286 -5.17 -18.42 -23.99
N THR A 287 -4.72 -19.60 -23.57
CA THR A 287 -5.44 -20.58 -22.75
C THR A 287 -4.98 -20.62 -21.30
N ALA A 288 -3.82 -20.06 -20.95
CA ALA A 288 -3.49 -19.84 -19.54
C ALA A 288 -4.40 -18.70 -19.06
N THR A 289 -5.46 -19.05 -18.32
CA THR A 289 -6.29 -18.10 -17.57
C THR A 289 -5.35 -17.16 -16.83
N THR A 290 -5.17 -15.95 -17.36
CA THR A 290 -4.43 -14.88 -16.72
C THR A 290 -5.10 -14.70 -15.37
N VAL A 291 -4.50 -15.24 -14.32
CA VAL A 291 -5.01 -15.13 -12.96
C VAL A 291 -5.09 -13.64 -12.72
N ARG A 292 -6.33 -13.14 -12.75
CA ARG A 292 -6.63 -11.73 -12.57
C ARG A 292 -5.94 -11.32 -11.28
N ASP A 293 -5.33 -10.15 -11.24
CA ASP A 293 -4.77 -9.57 -10.02
C ASP A 293 -5.85 -8.65 -9.42
N PRO A 294 -6.92 -9.16 -8.78
CA PRO A 294 -8.04 -8.34 -8.35
C PRO A 294 -7.61 -7.26 -7.35
N MET A 295 -6.62 -7.57 -6.51
CA MET A 295 -6.16 -6.69 -5.43
C MET A 295 -4.95 -5.83 -5.82
N GLY A 296 -4.39 -6.01 -7.03
CA GLY A 296 -3.28 -5.18 -7.52
C GLY A 296 -1.94 -5.43 -6.83
N TYR A 297 -1.80 -6.53 -6.06
CA TYR A 297 -0.56 -6.78 -5.32
C TYR A 297 0.59 -7.13 -6.26
N LYS A 298 0.34 -7.83 -7.38
CA LYS A 298 1.39 -8.18 -8.36
C LYS A 298 1.89 -6.92 -9.06
N LEU A 299 0.95 -6.08 -9.50
CA LEU A 299 1.26 -4.77 -10.08
C LEU A 299 2.11 -3.94 -9.11
N SER A 300 1.66 -3.84 -7.86
CA SER A 300 2.31 -3.03 -6.82
C SER A 300 3.71 -3.55 -6.49
N SER A 301 3.87 -4.87 -6.31
CA SER A 301 5.18 -5.47 -6.05
C SER A 301 6.18 -5.21 -7.17
N TRP A 302 5.79 -5.42 -8.43
CA TRP A 302 6.67 -5.11 -9.57
C TRP A 302 7.01 -3.62 -9.65
N TYR A 303 6.03 -2.75 -9.44
CA TYR A 303 6.24 -1.31 -9.44
C TYR A 303 7.23 -0.87 -8.36
N PHE A 304 7.02 -1.29 -7.11
CA PHE A 304 7.87 -0.91 -5.99
C PHE A 304 9.27 -1.50 -6.05
N LEU A 305 9.43 -2.74 -6.54
CA LEU A 305 10.74 -3.29 -6.86
C LEU A 305 11.46 -2.45 -7.91
N GLY A 306 10.75 -2.04 -8.97
CA GLY A 306 11.31 -1.18 -10.01
C GLY A 306 11.73 0.19 -9.47
N LEU A 307 10.92 0.78 -8.57
CA LEU A 307 11.21 2.05 -7.92
C LEU A 307 12.43 1.92 -6.99
N HIS A 308 12.56 0.82 -6.27
CA HIS A 308 13.71 0.53 -5.41
C HIS A 308 15.01 0.44 -6.21
N HIS A 309 15.00 -0.34 -7.29
CA HIS A 309 16.14 -0.46 -8.20
C HIS A 309 16.49 0.88 -8.85
N ASP A 310 15.50 1.69 -9.25
CA ASP A 310 15.76 3.06 -9.73
C ASP A 310 16.45 3.89 -8.65
N ALA A 311 15.93 3.91 -7.42
CA ALA A 311 16.48 4.68 -6.30
C ALA A 311 17.95 4.31 -6.00
N LEU A 312 18.33 3.05 -6.18
CA LEU A 312 19.70 2.54 -6.04
C LEU A 312 20.59 2.75 -7.28
N GLY A 313 20.04 3.22 -8.40
CA GLY A 313 20.79 3.40 -9.66
C GLY A 313 20.96 2.11 -10.49
N GLN A 314 20.22 1.05 -10.16
CA GLN A 314 20.23 -0.23 -10.85
C GLN A 314 19.25 -0.20 -12.05
N LEU A 315 19.66 0.51 -13.10
CA LEU A 315 18.78 0.90 -14.22
C LEU A 315 18.16 -0.29 -14.97
N GLU A 316 18.91 -1.36 -15.21
CA GLU A 316 18.41 -2.49 -16.01
C GLU A 316 17.36 -3.30 -15.25
N GLN A 317 17.61 -3.59 -13.97
CA GLN A 317 16.65 -4.25 -13.08
C GLN A 317 15.38 -3.39 -12.92
N SER A 318 15.54 -2.08 -12.78
CA SER A 318 14.41 -1.15 -12.69
C SER A 318 13.54 -1.18 -13.95
N LYS A 319 14.17 -1.10 -15.14
CA LYS A 319 13.47 -1.20 -16.43
C LYS A 319 12.71 -2.52 -16.56
N GLU A 320 13.31 -3.64 -16.18
CA GLU A 320 12.67 -4.95 -16.22
C GLU A 320 11.41 -5.00 -15.34
N CYS A 321 11.54 -4.60 -14.07
CA CYS A 321 10.42 -4.52 -13.14
C CYS A 321 9.31 -3.58 -13.63
N MET A 322 9.65 -2.42 -14.18
CA MET A 322 8.68 -1.46 -14.71
C MET A 322 7.95 -1.99 -15.94
N ARG A 323 8.64 -2.73 -16.84
CA ARG A 323 7.98 -3.41 -17.97
C ARG A 323 7.00 -4.47 -17.49
N ASN A 324 7.37 -5.27 -16.49
CA ASN A 324 6.49 -6.28 -15.90
C ASN A 324 5.26 -5.63 -15.26
N ALA A 325 5.45 -4.56 -14.48
CA ALA A 325 4.36 -3.77 -13.90
C ALA A 325 3.44 -3.19 -14.99
N GLN A 326 4.02 -2.59 -16.05
CA GLN A 326 3.26 -2.02 -17.15
C GLN A 326 2.45 -3.06 -17.93
N ALA A 327 3.00 -4.26 -18.14
CA ALA A 327 2.29 -5.37 -18.79
C ALA A 327 1.06 -5.80 -17.98
N ILE A 328 1.16 -5.82 -16.65
CA ILE A 328 0.02 -6.11 -15.75
C ILE A 328 -0.98 -4.96 -15.78
N ALA A 329 -0.52 -3.71 -15.69
CA ALA A 329 -1.37 -2.52 -15.71
C ALA A 329 -2.20 -2.42 -16.99
N ALA A 330 -1.62 -2.74 -18.15
CA ALA A 330 -2.31 -2.70 -19.45
C ALA A 330 -3.53 -3.64 -19.54
N THR A 331 -3.61 -4.67 -18.68
CA THR A 331 -4.77 -5.58 -18.65
C THR A 331 -5.98 -4.99 -17.93
N LYS A 332 -5.80 -3.90 -17.18
CA LYS A 332 -6.86 -3.24 -16.41
C LYS A 332 -7.17 -1.87 -17.01
N GLY A 333 -8.41 -1.69 -17.47
CA GLY A 333 -8.95 -0.37 -17.82
C GLY A 333 -9.47 0.39 -16.60
N ASP A 334 -8.74 0.36 -15.48
CA ASP A 334 -9.18 1.01 -14.24
C ASP A 334 -8.84 2.51 -14.23
N GLU A 335 -9.64 3.31 -13.54
CA GLU A 335 -9.47 4.76 -13.42
C GLU A 335 -8.45 5.15 -12.35
N ASP A 336 -7.99 4.20 -11.54
CA ASP A 336 -7.01 4.45 -10.49
C ASP A 336 -5.65 4.86 -11.08
N ILE A 337 -5.17 6.02 -10.64
CA ILE A 337 -3.90 6.62 -11.03
C ILE A 337 -2.71 5.66 -10.82
N PHE A 338 -2.78 4.74 -9.86
CA PHE A 338 -1.71 3.78 -9.62
C PHE A 338 -1.40 2.91 -10.85
N HIS A 339 -2.41 2.61 -11.69
CA HIS A 339 -2.20 1.86 -12.94
C HIS A 339 -1.41 2.67 -13.98
N SER A 340 -1.36 4.00 -13.86
CA SER A 340 -0.56 4.86 -14.72
C SER A 340 0.89 5.01 -14.26
N PHE A 341 1.23 4.63 -13.02
CA PHE A 341 2.55 4.87 -12.45
C PHE A 341 3.71 4.16 -13.17
N PRO A 342 3.60 2.88 -13.60
CA PRO A 342 4.68 2.26 -14.37
C PRO A 342 4.95 3.00 -15.68
N ALA A 343 3.88 3.33 -16.44
CA ALA A 343 4.00 4.12 -17.66
C ALA A 343 4.58 5.51 -17.39
N LEU A 344 4.11 6.21 -16.35
CA LEU A 344 4.63 7.50 -15.94
C LEU A 344 6.14 7.41 -15.66
N HIS A 345 6.55 6.44 -14.85
CA HIS A 345 7.96 6.23 -14.52
C HIS A 345 8.80 5.99 -15.78
N MET A 346 8.35 5.09 -16.66
CA MET A 346 9.02 4.80 -17.93
C MET A 346 9.09 6.02 -18.84
N THR A 347 8.03 6.81 -18.95
CA THR A 347 7.99 8.04 -19.76
C THR A 347 8.99 9.08 -19.24
N VAL A 348 8.96 9.38 -17.94
CA VAL A 348 9.87 10.37 -17.32
C VAL A 348 11.33 9.97 -17.46
N ARG A 349 11.63 8.67 -17.40
CA ARG A 349 12.99 8.15 -17.56
C ARG A 349 13.42 7.95 -19.03
N GLY A 350 12.52 8.16 -20.00
CA GLY A 350 12.79 7.93 -21.42
C GLY A 350 13.01 6.44 -21.75
N TRP A 351 12.27 5.55 -21.10
CA TRP A 351 12.31 4.10 -21.30
C TRP A 351 11.13 3.57 -22.14
N MET A 352 10.16 4.44 -22.45
CA MET A 352 9.23 4.23 -23.55
C MET A 352 10.05 4.40 -24.84
N ASP A 353 10.05 3.40 -25.73
CA ASP A 353 10.90 3.27 -26.92
C ASP A 353 12.27 2.62 -26.62
N THR A 354 12.60 1.44 -27.17
CA THR A 354 12.76 1.18 -28.60
C THR A 354 12.00 -0.07 -29.05
N GLY A 355 11.01 0.08 -29.91
CA GLY A 355 10.20 -1.02 -30.48
C GLY A 355 10.92 -2.03 -31.39
N ASN A 356 12.17 -2.41 -31.11
CA ASN A 356 12.92 -3.39 -31.92
C ASN A 356 13.74 -4.41 -31.14
N GLU A 357 13.82 -4.32 -29.82
CA GLU A 357 14.49 -5.34 -29.02
C GLU A 357 13.49 -5.90 -28.02
N VAL A 358 12.60 -6.77 -28.49
CA VAL A 358 12.10 -7.82 -27.59
C VAL A 358 13.37 -8.49 -27.10
N PRO A 359 13.71 -8.45 -25.80
CA PRO A 359 14.82 -9.22 -25.29
C PRO A 359 14.48 -10.65 -25.67
N VAL A 360 15.20 -11.20 -26.65
CA VAL A 360 15.16 -12.63 -26.89
C VAL A 360 15.84 -13.17 -25.64
N ALA A 361 15.03 -13.41 -24.60
CA ALA A 361 15.48 -14.07 -23.39
C ALA A 361 16.33 -15.25 -23.88
N PRO A 362 17.60 -15.34 -23.45
CA PRO A 362 18.51 -16.37 -23.93
C PRO A 362 17.72 -17.66 -23.86
N THR A 363 17.45 -18.23 -25.03
CA THR A 363 16.55 -19.37 -25.16
C THR A 363 17.37 -20.56 -24.66
N GLN A 364 17.53 -20.64 -23.35
CA GLN A 364 17.96 -21.87 -22.72
C GLN A 364 16.89 -22.90 -23.06
N PRO A 365 17.30 -24.11 -23.49
CA PRO A 365 16.35 -25.16 -23.82
C PRO A 365 15.47 -25.40 -22.61
N LYS A 366 14.20 -24.98 -22.71
CA LYS A 366 13.18 -25.16 -21.67
C LYS A 366 13.02 -26.66 -21.42
N GLN A 367 13.59 -27.15 -20.35
CA GLN A 367 12.89 -28.17 -19.58
C GLN A 367 11.68 -27.44 -18.98
N GLU A 368 10.47 -27.90 -19.31
CA GLU A 368 9.22 -27.43 -18.71
C GLU A 368 9.10 -27.99 -17.28
N GLU A 369 10.11 -27.74 -16.46
CA GLU A 369 9.97 -27.90 -15.02
C GLU A 369 9.15 -26.70 -14.54
N GLU A 370 8.03 -26.99 -13.88
CA GLU A 370 7.15 -26.02 -13.28
C GLU A 370 7.90 -25.42 -12.09
N ASP A 371 8.63 -24.34 -12.32
CA ASP A 371 9.36 -23.62 -11.25
C ASP A 371 8.36 -23.30 -10.14
N THR A 372 8.61 -23.85 -8.94
CA THR A 372 7.74 -23.61 -7.80
C THR A 372 7.95 -22.20 -7.27
N GLU A 373 6.99 -21.66 -6.52
CA GLU A 373 7.16 -20.33 -5.88
C GLU A 373 8.38 -20.28 -4.95
N GLU A 374 8.74 -21.43 -4.35
CA GLU A 374 9.94 -21.61 -3.54
C GLU A 374 11.21 -21.47 -4.38
N ASP A 375 11.24 -22.04 -5.59
CA ASP A 375 12.38 -21.94 -6.51
C ASP A 375 12.61 -20.49 -6.96
N ILE A 376 11.54 -19.75 -7.28
CA ILE A 376 11.63 -18.32 -7.65
C ILE A 376 12.24 -17.50 -6.51
N MET A 377 11.81 -17.78 -5.27
CA MET A 377 12.30 -17.08 -4.09
C MET A 377 13.76 -17.42 -3.80
N MET A 378 14.12 -18.72 -3.84
CA MET A 378 15.48 -19.18 -3.62
C MET A 378 16.44 -18.63 -4.67
N GLN A 379 16.03 -18.63 -5.95
CA GLN A 379 16.79 -18.02 -7.02
C GLN A 379 16.97 -16.51 -6.80
N SER A 380 15.94 -15.81 -6.32
CA SER A 380 16.04 -14.37 -6.00
C SER A 380 17.05 -14.08 -4.89
N ILE A 381 17.14 -14.95 -3.87
CA ILE A 381 18.15 -14.82 -2.80
C ILE A 381 19.54 -15.09 -3.37
N MET A 382 19.69 -16.17 -4.14
CA MET A 382 20.96 -16.52 -4.78
C MET A 382 21.46 -15.38 -5.67
N ASP A 383 20.63 -14.87 -6.59
CA ASP A 383 21.00 -13.76 -7.48
C ASP A 383 21.39 -12.50 -6.69
N SER A 384 20.66 -12.21 -5.61
CA SER A 384 20.95 -11.05 -4.76
C SER A 384 22.29 -11.19 -4.04
N VAL A 385 22.58 -12.35 -3.43
CA VAL A 385 23.83 -12.59 -2.69
C VAL A 385 25.02 -12.69 -3.64
N MET A 386 24.84 -13.33 -4.80
CA MET A 386 25.91 -13.49 -5.79
C MET A 386 26.32 -12.15 -6.41
N GLY A 387 25.40 -11.20 -6.51
CA GLY A 387 25.65 -9.84 -6.97
C GLY A 387 26.39 -8.93 -5.97
N LEU A 388 26.55 -9.35 -4.71
CA LEU A 388 27.25 -8.56 -3.69
C LEU A 388 28.76 -8.53 -3.90
N GLY A 389 29.37 -7.39 -3.55
CA GLY A 389 30.82 -7.29 -3.44
C GLY A 389 31.36 -8.09 -2.26
N LEU A 390 32.62 -8.53 -2.34
CA LEU A 390 33.28 -9.27 -1.26
C LEU A 390 33.24 -8.51 0.08
N GLU A 391 33.39 -7.17 0.05
CA GLU A 391 33.36 -6.33 1.25
C GLU A 391 31.99 -6.36 1.93
N ASP A 392 30.91 -6.30 1.15
CA ASP A 392 29.53 -6.35 1.67
C ASP A 392 29.23 -7.72 2.29
N VAL A 393 29.64 -8.80 1.61
CA VAL A 393 29.46 -10.18 2.10
C VAL A 393 30.24 -10.39 3.40
N ALA A 394 31.51 -9.97 3.45
CA ALA A 394 32.34 -10.10 4.64
C ALA A 394 31.77 -9.29 5.81
N GLY A 395 31.32 -8.06 5.56
CA GLY A 395 30.66 -7.21 6.56
C GLY A 395 29.41 -7.88 7.13
N GLU A 396 28.58 -8.49 6.28
CA GLU A 396 27.37 -9.18 6.71
C GLU A 396 27.67 -10.47 7.50
N MET A 397 28.64 -11.26 7.05
CA MET A 397 29.09 -12.44 7.79
C MET A 397 29.56 -12.08 9.20
N ILE A 398 30.33 -11.00 9.35
CA ILE A 398 30.78 -10.51 10.66
C ILE A 398 29.58 -10.10 11.52
N ARG A 399 28.60 -9.37 10.96
CA ARG A 399 27.37 -8.98 11.66
C ARG A 399 26.57 -10.20 12.16
N LYS A 400 26.56 -11.29 11.39
CA LYS A 400 25.92 -12.56 11.76
C LYS A 400 26.78 -13.46 12.65
N GLY A 401 28.01 -13.04 13.01
CA GLY A 401 28.92 -13.81 13.86
C GLY A 401 29.57 -15.01 13.15
N LEU A 402 29.56 -15.04 11.82
CA LEU A 402 30.24 -16.03 11.01
C LEU A 402 31.73 -15.68 10.86
N LYS A 403 32.58 -16.71 10.76
CA LYS A 403 34.04 -16.52 10.61
C LYS A 403 34.40 -16.14 9.17
N ASN A 404 35.28 -15.16 9.02
CA ASN A 404 35.71 -14.58 7.74
C ASN A 404 36.92 -15.32 7.10
N ASP A 405 37.08 -16.61 7.38
CA ASP A 405 38.36 -17.32 7.14
C ASP A 405 38.40 -18.08 5.79
N LYS A 406 37.39 -17.90 4.94
CA LYS A 406 37.16 -18.69 3.72
C LYS A 406 37.39 -17.88 2.44
N ASP A 407 37.33 -18.54 1.28
CA ASP A 407 37.25 -17.82 -0.01
C ASP A 407 35.87 -17.18 -0.23
N GLU A 408 35.80 -16.17 -1.12
CA GLU A 408 34.59 -15.40 -1.43
C GLU A 408 33.39 -16.28 -1.79
N SER A 409 33.61 -17.35 -2.56
CA SER A 409 32.53 -18.23 -3.00
C SER A 409 31.90 -18.96 -1.82
N THR A 410 32.74 -19.45 -0.91
CA THR A 410 32.27 -20.14 0.29
C THR A 410 31.57 -19.17 1.26
N MET A 411 32.03 -17.92 1.35
CA MET A 411 31.36 -16.88 2.13
C MET A 411 29.96 -16.58 1.61
N LYS A 412 29.81 -16.43 0.29
CA LYS A 412 28.51 -16.23 -0.36
C LYS A 412 27.57 -17.40 -0.10
N LEU A 413 28.05 -18.64 -0.21
CA LEU A 413 27.25 -19.83 0.08
C LEU A 413 26.82 -19.95 1.55
N ASP A 414 27.73 -19.67 2.49
CA ASP A 414 27.41 -19.66 3.92
C ASP A 414 26.33 -18.59 4.23
N LEU A 415 26.44 -17.40 3.63
CA LEU A 415 25.45 -16.34 3.79
C LEU A 415 24.09 -16.74 3.17
N ILE A 416 24.08 -17.35 1.99
CA ILE A 416 22.86 -17.87 1.36
C ILE A 416 22.17 -18.87 2.28
N ALA A 417 22.91 -19.81 2.88
CA ALA A 417 22.34 -20.81 3.78
C ALA A 417 21.65 -20.16 4.99
N VAL A 418 22.31 -19.18 5.62
CA VAL A 418 21.74 -18.45 6.77
C VAL A 418 20.49 -17.66 6.36
N LEU A 419 20.50 -16.99 5.20
CA LEU A 419 19.33 -16.25 4.73
C LEU A 419 18.17 -17.17 4.38
N ILE A 420 18.43 -18.36 3.83
CA ILE A 420 17.39 -19.37 3.58
C ILE A 420 16.78 -19.85 4.90
N ASP A 421 17.59 -20.12 5.92
CA ASP A 421 17.10 -20.53 7.24
C ASP A 421 16.22 -19.44 7.87
N GLU A 422 16.67 -18.17 7.87
CA GLU A 422 15.89 -17.03 8.38
C GLU A 422 14.58 -16.81 7.62
N LEU A 423 14.60 -17.04 6.32
CA LEU A 423 13.41 -16.95 5.48
C LEU A 423 12.38 -18.03 5.86
N ILE A 424 12.83 -19.28 5.97
CA ILE A 424 11.99 -20.42 6.38
C ILE A 424 11.38 -20.14 7.76
N GLU A 425 12.18 -19.68 8.72
CA GLU A 425 11.69 -19.30 10.04
C GLU A 425 10.64 -18.18 9.99
N SER A 426 10.72 -17.27 9.01
CA SER A 426 9.75 -16.18 8.85
C SER A 426 8.45 -16.58 8.15
N LEU A 427 8.44 -17.74 7.48
CA LEU A 427 7.27 -18.29 6.78
C LEU A 427 6.47 -19.27 7.66
N LEU A 428 7.13 -19.88 8.66
CA LEU A 428 6.52 -20.72 9.70
C LEU A 428 5.86 -19.84 10.78
#